data_AF-A0A8S3PTF0-F1
#
_entry.id   AF-A0A8S3PTF0-F1
#
_cell.length_a   1.000
_cell.length_b   1.000
_cell.length_c   1.000
_cell.angle_alpha   90.00
_cell.angle_beta   90.00
_cell.angle_gamma   90.00
#
_symmetry.space_group_name_H-M   'P 1'
#
loop_
_entity.id
_entity.type
_entity.pdbx_description
1 polymer ?
#
loop_
_entity_poly.entity_id
_entity_poly.type
_entity_poly.pdbx_seq_one_letter_code
_entity_poly.pdbx_strand_id
1 'polypeptide(L)'
;MRRNRDLITLMKLTDFYKVIARSLNRSTKSCYLKLRRDVHTITLKNGFFSELELKKLKKLSRKYENKSGKYRLIADKMGRDCVSIQNKLNHRSKTVKRGTWTVEEEEALFKAVREVTGLQHLNEIKQLVIPWRKVAKLIPTRDEQQCRKHFFLFKHLKLDDASKLKTWGKEESYRLIDILSNGDYSFETDIDWNEVNQSFVDVSPSASYIQLQFYRLKSGIPDFHRKSFSDVLEEINSSHKH
;
A
#
# COMPACT_ATOMS: atom_id res chain seq x y z
N MET A 1 -27.53 12.09 -10.59
CA MET A 1 -26.48 13.12 -10.77
C MET A 1 -26.85 14.50 -10.22
N ARG A 2 -28.11 14.96 -10.30
CA ARG A 2 -28.55 16.26 -9.72
C ARG A 2 -28.27 16.37 -8.20
N ARG A 3 -28.77 15.42 -7.39
CA ARG A 3 -28.60 15.40 -5.91
C ARG A 3 -27.17 15.54 -5.37
N ASN A 4 -26.14 15.07 -6.09
CA ASN A 4 -24.73 15.16 -5.65
C ASN A 4 -24.20 16.59 -5.79
N ARG A 5 -24.53 17.27 -6.90
CA ARG A 5 -24.24 18.70 -7.04
C ARG A 5 -24.99 19.50 -6.00
N ASP A 6 -26.23 19.13 -5.69
CA ASP A 6 -27.08 19.88 -4.78
C ASP A 6 -26.52 19.88 -3.34
N LEU A 7 -26.04 18.75 -2.81
CA LEU A 7 -25.45 18.69 -1.46
C LEU A 7 -24.10 19.42 -1.36
N ILE A 8 -23.21 19.25 -2.35
CA ILE A 8 -21.92 19.95 -2.35
C ILE A 8 -22.12 21.46 -2.54
N THR A 9 -23.12 21.84 -3.35
CA THR A 9 -23.48 23.25 -3.58
C THR A 9 -24.11 23.84 -2.33
N LEU A 10 -25.04 23.12 -1.69
CA LEU A 10 -25.64 23.51 -0.41
C LEU A 10 -24.56 23.72 0.66
N MET A 11 -23.63 22.79 0.82
CA MET A 11 -22.53 22.95 1.78
C MET A 11 -21.64 24.16 1.50
N LYS A 12 -21.46 24.53 0.24
CA LYS A 12 -20.72 25.74 -0.15
C LYS A 12 -21.53 27.00 0.15
N LEU A 13 -22.83 26.98 -0.13
CA LEU A 13 -23.74 28.11 0.09
C LEU A 13 -23.99 28.38 1.58
N THR A 14 -24.03 27.33 2.40
CA THR A 14 -24.26 27.46 3.86
C THR A 14 -22.98 27.65 4.66
N ASP A 15 -21.81 27.62 4.01
CA ASP A 15 -20.50 27.67 4.66
C ASP A 15 -20.34 26.68 5.84
N PHE A 16 -21.10 25.58 5.82
CA PHE A 16 -21.21 24.62 6.91
C PHE A 16 -19.84 24.03 7.32
N TYR A 17 -18.96 23.80 6.34
CA TYR A 17 -17.61 23.31 6.59
C TYR A 17 -16.74 24.31 7.38
N LYS A 18 -17.03 25.62 7.34
CA LYS A 18 -16.34 26.64 8.15
C LYS A 18 -16.80 26.60 9.61
N VAL A 19 -18.05 26.24 9.87
CA VAL A 19 -18.58 26.05 11.24
C VAL A 19 -17.89 24.85 11.89
N ILE A 20 -17.83 23.72 11.17
CA ILE A 20 -17.12 22.51 11.62
C ILE A 20 -15.63 22.78 11.83
N ALA A 21 -14.99 23.53 10.92
CA ALA A 21 -13.57 23.85 11.05
C ALA A 21 -13.26 24.62 12.33
N ARG A 22 -14.13 25.57 12.72
CA ARG A 22 -14.01 26.33 13.97
C ARG A 22 -14.20 25.44 15.19
N SER A 23 -15.23 24.58 15.21
CA SER A 23 -15.48 23.71 16.38
C SER A 23 -14.43 22.63 16.57
N LEU A 24 -13.83 22.12 15.49
CA LEU A 24 -12.78 21.10 15.54
C LEU A 24 -11.35 21.66 15.63
N ASN A 25 -11.19 22.98 15.59
CA ASN A 25 -9.89 23.66 15.48
C ASN A 25 -9.01 23.09 14.34
N ARG A 26 -9.60 22.93 13.14
CA ARG A 26 -8.93 22.39 11.94
C ARG A 26 -9.01 23.40 10.79
N SER A 27 -8.15 23.22 9.77
CA SER A 27 -8.23 24.07 8.59
C SER A 27 -9.55 23.87 7.83
N THR A 28 -10.16 24.97 7.39
CA THR A 28 -11.39 24.97 6.58
C THR A 28 -11.25 24.10 5.34
N LYS A 29 -10.06 24.11 4.71
CA LYS A 29 -9.72 23.26 3.57
C LYS A 29 -9.79 21.77 3.92
N SER A 30 -9.25 21.35 5.06
CA SER A 30 -9.28 19.94 5.49
C SER A 30 -10.72 19.47 5.74
N CYS A 31 -11.51 20.26 6.47
CA CYS A 31 -12.92 19.97 6.72
C CYS A 31 -13.71 19.90 5.40
N TYR A 32 -13.55 20.86 4.50
CA TYR A 32 -14.19 20.85 3.19
C TYR A 32 -13.85 19.59 2.38
N LEU A 33 -12.57 19.22 2.30
CA LEU A 33 -12.13 18.04 1.57
C LEU A 33 -12.69 16.74 2.18
N LYS A 34 -12.75 16.65 3.52
CA LYS A 34 -13.32 15.50 4.21
C LYS A 34 -14.82 15.39 3.96
N LEU A 35 -15.61 16.45 4.19
CA LEU A 35 -17.04 16.39 3.96
C LEU A 35 -17.37 16.12 2.48
N ARG A 36 -16.62 16.70 1.54
CA ARG A 36 -16.79 16.40 0.12
C ARG A 36 -16.57 14.92 -0.17
N ARG A 37 -15.54 14.31 0.44
CA ARG A 37 -15.25 12.88 0.33
C ARG A 37 -16.37 12.03 0.92
N ASP A 38 -16.96 12.46 2.04
CA ASP A 38 -18.05 11.75 2.70
C ASP A 38 -19.34 11.81 1.87
N VAL A 39 -19.69 12.98 1.33
CA VAL A 39 -20.79 13.13 0.37
C VAL A 39 -20.57 12.28 -0.87
N HIS A 40 -19.36 12.28 -1.45
CA HIS A 40 -19.02 11.39 -2.56
C HIS A 40 -19.16 9.91 -2.17
N THR A 41 -18.81 9.55 -0.94
CA THR A 41 -18.88 8.15 -0.47
C THR A 41 -20.31 7.65 -0.35
N ILE A 42 -21.24 8.52 0.03
CA ILE A 42 -22.67 8.20 0.15
C ILE A 42 -23.35 8.22 -1.23
N THR A 43 -22.91 9.10 -2.13
CA THR A 43 -23.62 9.38 -3.39
C THR A 43 -23.05 8.69 -4.63
N LEU A 44 -21.79 8.25 -4.59
CA LEU A 44 -21.11 7.56 -5.68
C LEU A 44 -20.83 6.11 -5.30
N LYS A 45 -20.77 5.26 -6.33
CA LYS A 45 -20.42 3.87 -6.11
C LYS A 45 -18.95 3.75 -5.72
N ASN A 46 -18.71 3.28 -4.49
CA ASN A 46 -17.39 3.03 -3.92
C ASN A 46 -17.07 1.53 -3.84
N GLY A 47 -15.81 1.20 -3.55
CA GLY A 47 -15.35 -0.19 -3.40
C GLY A 47 -14.89 -0.83 -4.71
N PHE A 48 -14.73 -2.16 -4.69
CA PHE A 48 -14.18 -2.94 -5.79
C PHE A 48 -14.98 -2.78 -7.09
N PHE A 49 -14.28 -2.89 -8.23
CA PHE A 49 -14.93 -2.92 -9.55
C PHE A 49 -15.40 -4.35 -9.81
N SER A 50 -16.70 -4.54 -10.01
CA SER A 50 -17.21 -5.83 -10.47
C SER A 50 -16.77 -6.13 -11.90
N GLU A 51 -16.83 -7.39 -12.32
CA GLU A 51 -16.46 -7.76 -13.68
C GLU A 51 -17.28 -7.03 -14.75
N LEU A 52 -18.58 -6.86 -14.51
CA LEU A 52 -19.47 -6.09 -15.39
C LEU A 52 -19.03 -4.63 -15.49
N GLU A 53 -18.60 -4.03 -14.37
CA GLU A 53 -18.06 -2.67 -14.36
C GLU A 53 -16.74 -2.58 -15.11
N LEU A 54 -15.87 -3.60 -15.00
CA LEU A 54 -14.62 -3.65 -15.74
C LEU A 54 -14.88 -3.76 -17.25
N LYS A 55 -15.86 -4.58 -17.68
CA LYS A 55 -16.29 -4.67 -19.08
C LYS A 55 -16.82 -3.32 -19.58
N LYS A 56 -17.70 -2.68 -18.81
CA LYS A 56 -18.24 -1.34 -19.13
C LYS A 56 -17.14 -0.28 -19.18
N LEU A 57 -16.22 -0.27 -18.21
CA LEU A 57 -15.06 0.63 -18.16
C LEU A 57 -14.16 0.45 -19.39
N LYS A 58 -13.94 -0.79 -19.84
CA LYS A 58 -13.15 -1.08 -21.06
C LYS A 58 -13.82 -0.50 -22.30
N LYS A 59 -15.13 -0.68 -22.45
CA LYS A 59 -15.92 -0.11 -23.57
C LYS A 59 -15.88 1.42 -23.57
N LEU A 60 -16.08 2.05 -22.40
CA LEU A 60 -16.06 3.50 -22.26
C LEU A 60 -14.66 4.09 -22.46
N SER A 61 -13.61 3.41 -21.99
CA SER A 61 -12.22 3.83 -22.17
C SER A 61 -11.84 3.90 -23.65
N ARG A 62 -12.22 2.88 -24.45
CA ARG A 62 -12.01 2.87 -25.91
C ARG A 62 -12.82 3.98 -26.58
N LYS A 63 -14.08 4.16 -26.18
CA LYS A 63 -14.98 5.19 -26.76
C LYS A 63 -14.49 6.62 -26.57
N TYR A 64 -13.80 6.91 -25.46
CA TYR A 64 -13.39 8.27 -25.08
C TYR A 64 -11.86 8.46 -25.04
N GLU A 65 -11.10 7.60 -25.70
CA GLU A 65 -9.63 7.56 -25.61
C GLU A 65 -8.96 8.91 -25.93
N ASN A 66 -9.45 9.58 -26.98
CA ASN A 66 -8.93 10.85 -27.51
C ASN A 66 -9.64 12.09 -26.96
N LYS A 67 -10.57 11.94 -26.01
CA LYS A 67 -11.28 13.10 -25.44
C LYS A 67 -10.52 13.70 -24.27
N SER A 68 -10.28 15.01 -24.31
CA SER A 68 -9.85 15.76 -23.13
C SER A 68 -10.89 15.58 -22.01
N GLY A 69 -10.42 15.38 -20.78
CA GLY A 69 -11.30 15.13 -19.63
C GLY A 69 -12.00 13.77 -19.64
N LYS A 70 -11.54 12.77 -20.42
CA LYS A 70 -12.15 11.43 -20.51
C LYS A 70 -12.48 10.77 -19.18
N TYR A 71 -11.63 10.92 -18.16
CA TYR A 71 -11.86 10.33 -16.85
C TYR A 71 -13.15 10.83 -16.21
N ARG A 72 -13.46 12.12 -16.34
CA ARG A 72 -14.70 12.73 -15.82
C ARG A 72 -15.93 12.22 -16.57
N LEU A 73 -15.87 12.17 -17.90
CA LEU A 73 -16.95 11.64 -18.73
C LEU A 73 -17.27 10.17 -18.44
N ILE A 74 -16.22 9.35 -18.24
CA ILE A 74 -16.36 7.94 -17.89
C ILE A 74 -16.93 7.81 -16.46
N ALA A 75 -16.43 8.61 -15.52
CA ALA A 75 -16.89 8.64 -14.14
C ALA A 75 -18.38 8.96 -14.03
N ASP A 76 -18.85 9.99 -14.75
CA ASP A 76 -20.28 10.36 -14.81
C ASP A 76 -21.13 9.19 -15.34
N LYS A 77 -20.67 8.50 -16.38
CA LYS A 77 -21.38 7.34 -16.97
C LYS A 77 -21.32 6.07 -16.12
N MET A 78 -20.35 5.97 -15.22
CA MET A 78 -20.20 4.87 -14.29
C MET A 78 -20.83 5.16 -12.93
N GLY A 79 -21.18 6.42 -12.62
CA GLY A 79 -21.62 6.83 -11.29
C GLY A 79 -20.53 6.64 -10.23
N ARG A 80 -19.26 6.76 -10.62
CA ARG A 80 -18.09 6.56 -9.76
C ARG A 80 -17.25 7.84 -9.67
N ASP A 81 -16.36 7.90 -8.69
CA ASP A 81 -15.43 9.02 -8.55
C ASP A 81 -14.40 9.07 -9.70
N CYS A 82 -14.11 10.28 -10.18
CA CYS A 82 -13.18 10.52 -11.29
C CYS A 82 -11.76 10.02 -11.01
N VAL A 83 -11.28 10.17 -9.77
CA VAL A 83 -9.96 9.72 -9.35
C VAL A 83 -9.91 8.19 -9.33
N SER A 84 -11.00 7.53 -8.90
CA SER A 84 -11.11 6.06 -8.95
C SER A 84 -10.99 5.52 -10.37
N ILE A 85 -11.68 6.13 -11.34
CA ILE A 85 -11.57 5.77 -12.77
C ILE A 85 -10.17 6.02 -13.31
N GLN A 86 -9.58 7.17 -13.00
CA GLN A 86 -8.22 7.52 -13.43
C GLN A 86 -7.20 6.50 -12.94
N ASN A 87 -7.23 6.19 -11.64
CA ASN A 87 -6.35 5.17 -11.05
C ASN A 87 -6.56 3.82 -11.74
N LYS A 88 -7.81 3.37 -11.91
CA LYS A 88 -8.10 2.06 -12.51
C LYS A 88 -7.63 1.93 -13.96
N LEU A 89 -7.72 3.00 -14.75
CA LEU A 89 -7.24 3.01 -16.13
C LEU A 89 -5.72 3.15 -16.23
N ASN A 90 -5.08 3.89 -15.33
CA ASN A 90 -3.62 4.00 -15.28
C ASN A 90 -2.97 2.68 -14.88
N HIS A 91 -3.60 1.91 -13.99
CA HIS A 91 -3.13 0.57 -13.60
C HIS A 91 -3.43 -0.53 -14.63
N ARG A 92 -4.11 -0.23 -15.75
CA ARG A 92 -4.50 -1.22 -16.77
C ARG A 92 -3.45 -1.50 -17.84
N SER A 93 -2.40 -0.67 -17.94
CA SER A 93 -1.44 -0.70 -19.04
C SER A 93 -0.29 -1.70 -18.83
N LYS A 94 -0.09 -2.23 -17.62
CA LYS A 94 1.00 -3.15 -17.33
C LYS A 94 0.44 -4.52 -16.98
N THR A 95 0.99 -5.56 -17.59
CA THR A 95 0.92 -6.94 -17.09
C THR A 95 1.76 -7.04 -15.82
N VAL A 96 1.24 -6.46 -14.74
CA VAL A 96 1.91 -6.45 -13.43
C VAL A 96 1.95 -7.88 -12.90
N LYS A 97 3.16 -8.44 -12.79
CA LYS A 97 3.37 -9.74 -12.16
C LYS A 97 3.05 -9.65 -10.67
N ARG A 98 2.39 -10.69 -10.15
CA ARG A 98 2.16 -10.89 -8.72
C ARG A 98 3.04 -12.06 -8.28
N GLY A 99 3.58 -12.00 -7.06
CA GLY A 99 4.44 -13.04 -6.51
C GLY A 99 5.86 -12.58 -6.24
N THR A 100 6.74 -13.55 -6.02
CA THR A 100 8.16 -13.41 -5.64
C THR A 100 8.94 -12.61 -6.67
N TRP A 101 9.87 -11.78 -6.22
CA TRP A 101 10.80 -11.05 -7.08
C TRP A 101 11.91 -12.00 -7.55
N THR A 102 12.26 -11.95 -8.83
CA THR A 102 13.43 -12.69 -9.32
C THR A 102 14.68 -11.84 -9.13
N VAL A 103 15.84 -12.47 -9.08
CA VAL A 103 17.13 -11.76 -8.90
C VAL A 103 17.31 -10.68 -9.97
N GLU A 104 16.92 -10.95 -11.22
CA GLU A 104 16.99 -10.00 -12.32
C GLU A 104 16.04 -8.81 -12.12
N GLU A 105 14.84 -9.04 -11.55
CA GLU A 105 13.90 -7.96 -11.22
C GLU A 105 14.44 -7.08 -10.09
N GLU A 106 15.10 -7.67 -9.10
CA GLU A 106 15.73 -6.94 -7.98
C GLU A 106 16.91 -6.10 -8.46
N GLU A 107 17.81 -6.69 -9.24
CA GLU A 107 18.93 -5.98 -9.87
C GLU A 107 18.45 -4.83 -10.75
N ALA A 108 17.44 -5.07 -11.58
CA ALA A 108 16.81 -4.04 -12.40
C ALA A 108 16.20 -2.93 -11.54
N LEU A 109 15.59 -3.26 -10.40
CA LEU A 109 15.06 -2.28 -9.45
C LEU A 109 16.15 -1.38 -8.89
N PHE A 110 17.22 -1.97 -8.36
CA PHE A 110 18.30 -1.18 -7.78
C PHE A 110 19.01 -0.34 -8.83
N LYS A 111 19.23 -0.88 -10.04
CA LYS A 111 19.76 -0.11 -11.18
C LYS A 111 18.86 1.06 -11.56
N ALA A 112 17.55 0.82 -11.70
CA ALA A 112 16.58 1.85 -12.03
C ALA A 112 16.51 2.95 -10.96
N VAL A 113 16.63 2.59 -9.67
CA VAL A 113 16.67 3.59 -8.59
C VAL A 113 17.95 4.42 -8.66
N ARG A 114 19.13 3.81 -8.88
CA ARG A 114 20.39 4.55 -9.07
C ARG A 114 20.30 5.51 -10.26
N GLU A 115 19.78 5.05 -11.38
CA GLU A 115 19.61 5.86 -12.60
C GLU A 115 18.68 7.06 -12.36
N VAL A 116 17.55 6.84 -11.69
CA VAL A 116 16.54 7.89 -11.45
C VAL A 116 16.96 8.89 -10.37
N THR A 117 17.73 8.45 -9.38
CA THR A 117 18.17 9.29 -8.26
C THR A 117 19.55 9.92 -8.47
N GLY A 118 20.36 9.37 -9.37
CA GLY A 118 21.76 9.77 -9.58
C GLY A 118 22.71 9.29 -8.49
N LEU A 119 22.26 8.46 -7.55
CA LEU A 119 23.07 8.01 -6.42
C LEU A 119 23.87 6.75 -6.74
N GLN A 120 25.14 6.75 -6.34
CA GLN A 120 25.99 5.56 -6.38
C GLN A 120 25.69 4.62 -5.20
N HIS A 121 25.53 5.16 -3.99
CA HIS A 121 25.23 4.40 -2.78
C HIS A 121 23.76 4.56 -2.36
N LEU A 122 22.99 3.48 -2.48
CA LEU A 122 21.55 3.48 -2.16
C LEU A 122 21.25 3.58 -0.65
N ASN A 123 22.25 3.33 0.20
CA ASN A 123 22.17 3.44 1.65
C ASN A 123 22.00 4.91 2.13
N GLU A 124 22.33 5.88 1.29
CA GLU A 124 22.23 7.32 1.58
C GLU A 124 20.82 7.88 1.36
N ILE A 125 19.88 7.07 0.84
CA ILE A 125 18.48 7.46 0.57
C ILE A 125 17.65 7.48 1.87
N LYS A 126 18.10 8.23 2.88
CA LYS A 126 17.33 8.45 4.11
C LYS A 126 16.25 9.52 3.94
N GLN A 127 16.43 10.49 3.03
CA GLN A 127 15.53 11.65 2.88
C GLN A 127 15.09 11.99 1.44
N LEU A 128 15.57 11.25 0.44
CA LEU A 128 15.23 11.54 -0.96
C LEU A 128 13.85 11.01 -1.34
N VAL A 129 13.04 11.90 -1.92
CA VAL A 129 11.76 11.53 -2.55
C VAL A 129 12.07 10.82 -3.87
N ILE A 130 12.13 9.50 -3.83
CA ILE A 130 12.30 8.69 -5.04
C ILE A 130 11.02 8.82 -5.90
N PRO A 131 11.10 9.27 -7.16
CA PRO A 131 9.94 9.34 -8.04
C PRO A 131 9.62 7.95 -8.59
N TRP A 132 8.97 7.12 -7.78
CA TRP A 132 8.66 5.71 -8.05
C TRP A 132 7.94 5.46 -9.38
N ARG A 133 7.16 6.44 -9.88
CA ARG A 133 6.57 6.37 -11.23
C ARG A 133 7.60 6.25 -12.34
N LYS A 134 8.75 6.94 -12.21
CA LYS A 134 9.86 6.85 -13.17
C LYS A 134 10.56 5.49 -13.03
N VAL A 135 10.84 5.07 -11.79
CA VAL A 135 11.43 3.75 -11.51
C VAL A 135 10.58 2.62 -12.10
N ALA A 136 9.28 2.61 -11.86
CA ALA A 136 8.40 1.57 -12.39
C ALA A 136 8.29 1.60 -13.92
N LYS A 137 8.60 2.71 -14.62
CA LYS A 137 8.64 2.71 -16.09
C LYS A 137 9.84 1.90 -16.62
N LEU A 138 10.93 1.84 -15.87
CA LEU A 138 12.12 1.04 -16.20
C LEU A 138 11.93 -0.45 -15.88
N ILE A 139 10.91 -0.80 -15.09
CA ILE A 139 10.62 -2.17 -14.66
C ILE A 139 9.21 -2.53 -15.14
N PRO A 140 9.05 -3.08 -16.36
CA PRO A 140 7.74 -3.28 -16.96
C PRO A 140 6.89 -4.33 -16.24
N THR A 141 7.51 -5.26 -15.50
CA THR A 141 6.84 -6.36 -14.80
C THR A 141 6.22 -5.95 -13.45
N ARG A 142 6.60 -4.80 -12.89
CA ARG A 142 6.21 -4.35 -11.55
C ARG A 142 5.61 -2.95 -11.56
N ASP A 143 4.74 -2.67 -10.59
CA ASP A 143 4.14 -1.34 -10.42
C ASP A 143 4.88 -0.45 -9.40
N GLU A 144 4.49 0.82 -9.35
CA GLU A 144 5.06 1.83 -8.46
C GLU A 144 5.10 1.39 -6.98
N GLN A 145 4.02 0.77 -6.51
CA GLN A 145 3.88 0.38 -5.10
C GLN A 145 4.73 -0.84 -4.78
N GLN A 146 4.77 -1.82 -5.70
CA GLN A 146 5.62 -2.99 -5.59
C GLN A 146 7.10 -2.58 -5.55
N CYS A 147 7.56 -1.74 -6.48
CA CYS A 147 8.94 -1.25 -6.52
C CYS A 147 9.32 -0.54 -5.23
N ARG A 148 8.47 0.38 -4.76
CA ARG A 148 8.69 1.09 -3.49
C ARG A 148 8.80 0.14 -2.32
N LYS A 149 7.84 -0.76 -2.18
CA LYS A 149 7.79 -1.71 -1.07
C LYS A 149 9.04 -2.60 -1.06
N HIS A 150 9.37 -3.18 -2.21
CA HIS A 150 10.49 -4.09 -2.32
C HIS A 150 11.83 -3.38 -2.05
N PHE A 151 12.05 -2.20 -2.63
CA PHE A 151 13.26 -1.42 -2.37
C PHE A 151 13.49 -1.17 -0.87
N PHE A 152 12.47 -0.70 -0.14
CA PHE A 152 12.66 -0.42 1.29
C PHE A 152 12.92 -1.67 2.15
N LEU A 153 12.47 -2.84 1.70
CA LEU A 153 12.75 -4.11 2.39
C LEU A 153 14.17 -4.61 2.14
N PHE A 154 14.72 -4.39 0.93
CA PHE A 154 15.98 -4.99 0.49
C PHE A 154 17.13 -4.00 0.32
N LYS A 155 16.92 -2.68 0.44
CA LYS A 155 17.96 -1.65 0.17
C LYS A 155 19.23 -1.76 1.01
N HIS A 156 19.15 -2.39 2.18
CA HIS A 156 20.29 -2.58 3.08
C HIS A 156 21.06 -3.87 2.79
N LEU A 157 20.49 -4.76 1.98
CA LEU A 157 21.13 -6.00 1.58
C LEU A 157 22.03 -5.72 0.37
N LYS A 158 23.24 -6.28 0.40
CA LYS A 158 24.09 -6.27 -0.79
C LYS A 158 23.49 -7.20 -1.84
N LEU A 159 23.60 -6.83 -3.12
CA LEU A 159 23.04 -7.62 -4.22
C LEU A 159 23.56 -9.07 -4.21
N ASP A 160 24.85 -9.27 -3.94
CA ASP A 160 25.48 -10.59 -3.87
C ASP A 160 25.01 -11.44 -2.67
N ASP A 161 24.40 -10.81 -1.66
CA ASP A 161 23.87 -11.49 -0.49
C ASP A 161 22.36 -11.79 -0.64
N ALA A 162 21.66 -11.13 -1.56
CA ALA A 162 20.25 -11.37 -1.86
C ALA A 162 20.00 -12.79 -2.38
N SER A 163 20.87 -13.27 -3.27
CA SER A 163 20.80 -14.64 -3.80
C SER A 163 21.13 -15.71 -2.77
N LYS A 164 21.72 -15.35 -1.63
CA LYS A 164 22.08 -16.27 -0.54
C LYS A 164 20.98 -16.40 0.51
N LEU A 165 20.00 -15.49 0.52
CA LEU A 165 18.90 -15.57 1.49
C LEU A 165 18.03 -16.79 1.19
N LYS A 166 17.81 -17.59 2.23
CA LYS A 166 16.83 -18.67 2.17
C LYS A 166 15.42 -18.10 2.13
N THR A 167 14.50 -18.87 1.55
CA THR A 167 13.08 -18.50 1.53
C THR A 167 12.50 -18.65 2.93
N TRP A 168 11.78 -17.63 3.39
CA TRP A 168 11.03 -17.69 4.66
C TRP A 168 10.00 -18.83 4.63
N GLY A 169 10.16 -19.79 5.54
CA GLY A 169 9.30 -20.96 5.67
C GLY A 169 8.46 -20.96 6.95
N LYS A 170 7.91 -22.14 7.26
CA LYS A 170 7.14 -22.36 8.50
C LYS A 170 8.04 -22.34 9.72
N GLU A 171 9.23 -22.95 9.64
CA GLU A 171 10.22 -22.99 10.73
C GLU A 171 10.63 -21.60 11.20
N GLU A 172 10.89 -20.68 10.27
CA GLU A 172 11.19 -19.28 10.58
C GLU A 172 10.00 -18.57 11.23
N SER A 173 8.77 -18.91 10.80
CA SER A 173 7.55 -18.38 11.41
C SER A 173 7.39 -18.86 12.85
N TYR A 174 7.64 -20.14 13.13
CA TYR A 174 7.65 -20.70 14.49
C TYR A 174 8.68 -20.01 15.37
N ARG A 175 9.92 -19.91 14.86
CA ARG A 175 11.01 -19.26 15.58
C ARG A 175 10.69 -17.80 15.89
N LEU A 176 10.05 -17.08 14.97
CA LEU A 176 9.64 -15.69 15.19
C LEU A 176 8.62 -15.60 16.33
N ILE A 177 7.61 -16.46 16.32
CA ILE A 177 6.58 -16.47 17.36
C ILE A 177 7.16 -16.90 18.71
N ASP A 178 8.08 -17.85 18.74
CA ASP A 178 8.77 -18.28 19.96
C ASP A 178 9.60 -17.14 20.57
N ILE A 179 10.41 -16.44 19.76
CA ILE A 179 11.16 -15.26 20.21
C ILE A 179 10.23 -14.17 20.76
N LEU A 180 9.10 -13.90 20.07
CA LEU A 180 8.16 -12.88 20.52
C LEU A 180 7.38 -13.29 21.77
N SER A 181 7.06 -14.58 21.93
CA SER A 181 6.33 -15.11 23.10
C SER A 181 7.20 -15.18 24.34
N ASN A 182 8.50 -15.47 24.17
CA ASN A 182 9.46 -15.55 25.27
C ASN A 182 10.13 -14.19 25.59
N GLY A 183 9.87 -13.17 24.78
CA GLY A 183 10.37 -11.82 25.02
C GLY A 183 9.49 -11.03 26.00
N ASP A 184 10.10 -10.12 26.74
CA ASP A 184 9.40 -9.25 27.69
C ASP A 184 8.80 -8.02 26.97
N TYR A 185 7.75 -8.26 26.17
CA TYR A 185 7.08 -7.22 25.39
C TYR A 185 5.62 -7.08 25.82
N SER A 186 5.25 -5.89 26.31
CA SER A 186 3.84 -5.58 26.62
C SER A 186 3.06 -5.18 25.37
N PHE A 187 3.70 -4.49 24.44
CA PHE A 187 3.12 -4.02 23.18
C PHE A 187 4.03 -4.30 21.98
N GLU A 188 3.44 -4.41 20.79
CA GLU A 188 4.18 -4.57 19.53
C GLU A 188 5.16 -3.41 19.24
N THR A 189 4.88 -2.23 19.78
CA THR A 189 5.75 -1.05 19.69
C THR A 189 7.03 -1.18 20.50
N ASP A 190 7.05 -2.09 21.48
CA ASP A 190 8.19 -2.29 22.40
C ASP A 190 9.22 -3.25 21.80
N ILE A 191 8.87 -3.93 20.70
CA ILE A 191 9.74 -4.88 20.03
C ILE A 191 10.87 -4.15 19.30
N ASP A 192 12.12 -4.41 19.70
CA ASP A 192 13.26 -4.05 18.88
C ASP A 192 13.41 -5.03 17.70
N TRP A 193 12.80 -4.68 16.58
CA TRP A 193 12.85 -5.48 15.37
C TRP A 193 14.26 -5.62 14.78
N ASN A 194 15.23 -4.76 15.14
CA ASN A 194 16.62 -4.94 14.72
C ASN A 194 17.28 -6.07 15.51
N GLU A 195 17.01 -6.16 16.82
CA GLU A 195 17.47 -7.26 17.66
C GLU A 195 16.88 -8.58 17.18
N VAL A 196 15.56 -8.64 16.99
CA VAL A 196 14.89 -9.84 16.45
C VAL A 196 15.51 -10.25 15.11
N ASN A 197 15.79 -9.30 14.22
CA ASN A 197 16.38 -9.58 12.91
C ASN A 197 17.77 -10.23 12.98
N GLN A 198 18.54 -10.07 14.06
CA GLN A 198 19.83 -10.76 14.22
C GLN A 198 19.67 -12.28 14.24
N SER A 199 18.52 -12.78 14.71
CA SER A 199 18.19 -14.21 14.68
C SER A 199 17.83 -14.73 13.29
N PHE A 200 17.61 -13.85 12.31
CA PHE A 200 17.07 -14.20 10.98
C PHE A 200 17.95 -13.70 9.83
N VAL A 201 19.24 -13.43 10.07
CA VAL A 201 20.15 -12.87 9.05
C VAL A 201 20.31 -13.73 7.80
N ASP A 202 20.00 -15.03 7.87
CA ASP A 202 20.07 -15.97 6.74
C ASP A 202 18.79 -16.02 5.89
N VAL A 203 17.67 -15.48 6.39
CA VAL A 203 16.34 -15.53 5.74
C VAL A 203 15.70 -14.13 5.60
N SER A 204 16.27 -13.11 6.24
CA SER A 204 15.70 -11.77 6.32
C SER A 204 16.67 -10.69 5.85
N PRO A 205 16.25 -9.85 4.88
CA PRO A 205 17.04 -8.73 4.40
C PRO A 205 17.05 -7.52 5.36
N SER A 206 16.06 -7.41 6.27
CA SER A 206 15.92 -6.26 7.17
C SER A 206 14.91 -6.47 8.29
N ALA A 207 15.01 -5.68 9.36
CA ALA A 207 14.01 -5.62 10.43
C ALA A 207 12.58 -5.36 9.93
N SER A 208 12.42 -4.50 8.91
CA SER A 208 11.13 -4.24 8.28
C SER A 208 10.55 -5.45 7.55
N TYR A 209 11.41 -6.37 7.09
CA TYR A 209 10.95 -7.64 6.53
C TYR A 209 10.39 -8.56 7.61
N ILE A 210 11.04 -8.66 8.77
CA ILE A 210 10.52 -9.41 9.92
C ILE A 210 9.16 -8.87 10.37
N GLN A 211 9.03 -7.55 10.51
CA GLN A 211 7.75 -6.89 10.81
C GLN A 211 6.66 -7.28 9.81
N LEU A 212 7.00 -7.34 8.52
CA LEU A 212 6.07 -7.75 7.48
C LEU A 212 5.67 -9.23 7.62
N GLN A 213 6.58 -10.12 8.02
CA GLN A 213 6.23 -11.53 8.28
C GLN A 213 5.32 -11.65 9.49
N PHE A 214 5.63 -10.96 10.59
CA PHE A 214 4.75 -10.94 11.75
C PHE A 214 3.36 -10.40 11.41
N TYR A 215 3.29 -9.29 10.67
CA TYR A 215 2.01 -8.74 10.20
C TYR A 215 1.22 -9.73 9.35
N ARG A 216 1.89 -10.53 8.49
CA ARG A 216 1.21 -11.57 7.69
C ARG A 216 0.59 -12.64 8.57
N LEU A 217 1.33 -13.13 9.57
CA LEU A 217 0.83 -14.10 10.55
C LEU A 217 -0.38 -13.53 11.30
N LYS A 218 -0.23 -12.34 11.88
CA LYS A 218 -1.29 -11.62 12.59
C LYS A 218 -2.51 -11.34 11.71
N SER A 219 -2.32 -10.99 10.44
CA SER A 219 -3.44 -10.70 9.52
C SER A 219 -4.28 -11.92 9.15
N GLY A 220 -3.78 -13.13 9.42
CA GLY A 220 -4.54 -14.37 9.30
C GLY A 220 -5.56 -14.56 10.43
N ILE A 221 -5.44 -13.82 11.54
CA ILE A 221 -6.34 -13.92 12.68
C ILE A 221 -7.60 -13.07 12.46
N PRO A 222 -8.81 -13.63 12.64
CA PRO A 222 -10.05 -12.87 12.63
C PRO A 222 -10.05 -11.76 13.68
N ASP A 223 -10.44 -10.54 13.27
CA ASP A 223 -10.58 -9.38 14.14
C ASP A 223 -9.33 -9.03 14.98
N PHE A 224 -8.12 -9.37 14.49
CA PHE A 224 -6.86 -9.13 15.21
C PHE A 224 -6.66 -7.68 15.69
N HIS A 225 -7.26 -6.70 15.01
CA HIS A 225 -7.22 -5.29 15.40
C HIS A 225 -7.91 -4.98 16.74
N ARG A 226 -8.74 -5.91 17.25
CA ARG A 226 -9.48 -5.77 18.52
C ARG A 226 -8.87 -6.60 19.65
N LYS A 227 -7.84 -7.39 19.37
CA LYS A 227 -7.18 -8.29 20.31
C LYS A 227 -5.96 -7.62 20.91
N SER A 228 -5.59 -8.00 22.13
CA SER A 228 -4.33 -7.55 22.71
C SER A 228 -3.15 -8.22 22.00
N PHE A 229 -1.94 -7.68 22.20
CA PHE A 229 -0.73 -8.27 21.64
C PHE A 229 -0.51 -9.71 22.15
N SER A 230 -0.74 -9.95 23.44
CA SER A 230 -0.65 -11.29 24.06
C SER A 230 -1.66 -12.26 23.44
N ASP A 231 -2.93 -11.87 23.31
CA ASP A 231 -3.97 -12.74 22.73
C ASP A 231 -3.63 -13.12 21.29
N VAL A 232 -3.08 -12.17 20.52
CA VAL A 232 -2.64 -12.42 19.14
C VAL A 232 -1.52 -13.46 19.13
N LEU A 233 -0.50 -13.33 19.99
CA LEU A 233 0.61 -14.29 20.04
C LEU A 233 0.12 -15.70 20.43
N GLU A 234 -0.74 -15.80 21.44
CA GLU A 234 -1.31 -17.08 21.89
C GLU A 234 -2.11 -17.77 20.79
N GLU A 235 -2.93 -17.02 20.05
CA GLU A 235 -3.75 -17.56 18.97
C GLU A 235 -2.92 -17.96 17.73
N ILE A 236 -1.87 -17.18 17.40
CA ILE A 236 -0.90 -17.59 16.37
C ILE A 236 -0.26 -18.91 16.81
N ASN A 237 0.25 -18.98 18.04
CA ASN A 237 0.93 -20.17 18.57
C ASN A 237 0.01 -21.40 18.58
N SER A 238 -1.24 -21.24 18.99
CA SER A 238 -2.26 -22.31 19.01
C SER A 238 -2.61 -22.79 17.61
N SER A 239 -2.72 -21.88 16.64
CA SER A 239 -3.03 -22.23 15.23
C SER A 239 -1.87 -22.90 14.51
N HIS A 240 -0.65 -22.76 15.03
CA HIS A 240 0.57 -23.25 14.41
C HIS A 240 1.07 -24.57 15.04
N LYS A 241 0.64 -24.94 16.25
CA LYS A 241 0.94 -26.22 16.92
C LYS A 241 0.13 -27.43 16.38
N HIS A 242 -0.76 -27.23 15.42
CA HIS A 242 -1.54 -28.25 14.71
C HIS A 242 -1.14 -28.32 13.22
#